data_AF-A0A838MUA7-F1
#
_entry.id   AF-A0A838MUA7-F1
#
_cell.length_a   1.000
_cell.length_b   1.000
_cell.length_c   1.000
_cell.angle_alpha   90.00
_cell.angle_beta   90.00
_cell.angle_gamma   90.00
#
_symmetry.space_group_name_H-M   'P 1'
#
loop_
_entity.id
_entity.type
_entity.pdbx_description
1 polymer ?
#
loop_
_entity_poly.entity_id
_entity_poly.type
_entity_poly.pdbx_seq_one_letter_code
_entity_poly.pdbx_strand_id
1 'polypeptide(L)'
;MNYHSVAEIYEAIDDTRKRLLARLADLNAEQQNFRPADDVWCAADIAEHLSITEGQIVKLMNKLLAKADSNATTDSADGGDAAAQT
;
A
#
# COMPACT_ATOMS: atom_id res chain seq x y z
N MET A 1 16.24 -5.73 2.98
CA MET A 1 16.53 -4.41 2.39
C MET A 1 16.38 -3.38 3.47
N ASN A 2 17.38 -2.51 3.65
CA ASN A 2 17.26 -1.33 4.52
C ASN A 2 17.10 -0.11 3.61
N TYR A 3 16.09 0.71 3.88
CA TYR A 3 15.81 1.94 3.16
C TYR A 3 16.08 3.13 4.09
N HIS A 4 16.66 4.20 3.55
CA HIS A 4 17.08 5.38 4.32
C HIS A 4 16.15 6.58 4.09
N SER A 5 15.24 6.48 3.12
CA SER A 5 14.23 7.50 2.86
C SER A 5 12.92 6.90 2.34
N VAL A 6 11.84 7.68 2.46
CA VAL A 6 10.54 7.33 1.87
C VAL A 6 10.62 7.30 0.34
N ALA A 7 11.44 8.17 -0.27
CA ALA A 7 11.66 8.16 -1.71
C ALA A 7 12.28 6.84 -2.20
N GLU A 8 13.30 6.33 -1.51
CA GLU A 8 13.92 5.02 -1.81
C GLU A 8 12.91 3.87 -1.73
N ILE A 9 11.96 3.93 -0.80
CA ILE A 9 10.89 2.93 -0.67
C ILE A 9 9.98 2.98 -1.90
N TYR A 10 9.56 4.17 -2.33
CA TYR A 10 8.70 4.33 -3.51
C TYR A 10 9.42 3.86 -4.79
N GLU A 11 10.69 4.22 -4.96
CA GLU A 11 11.50 3.76 -6.09
C GLU A 11 11.60 2.22 -6.12
N ALA A 12 11.87 1.59 -4.98
CA ALA A 12 11.95 0.14 -4.88
C ALA A 12 10.62 -0.57 -5.18
N ILE A 13 9.49 0.03 -4.76
CA ILE A 13 8.15 -0.46 -5.09
C ILE A 13 7.89 -0.35 -6.60
N ASP A 14 8.19 0.80 -7.19
CA ASP A 14 8.00 1.04 -8.62
C ASP A 14 8.84 0.10 -9.48
N ASP A 15 10.09 -0.12 -9.12
CA ASP A 15 10.96 -1.05 -9.83
C ASP A 15 10.49 -2.50 -9.68
N THR A 16 9.93 -2.86 -8.52
CA THR A 16 9.31 -4.17 -8.33
C THR A 16 8.08 -4.33 -9.22
N ARG A 17 7.22 -3.30 -9.31
CA ARG A 17 6.04 -3.31 -10.18
C ARG A 17 6.43 -3.43 -11.66
N LYS A 18 7.43 -2.67 -12.11
CA LYS A 18 7.96 -2.75 -13.48
C LYS A 18 8.45 -4.15 -13.82
N ARG A 19 9.25 -4.77 -12.93
CA ARG A 19 9.75 -6.14 -13.14
C ARG A 19 8.62 -7.16 -13.19
N LEU A 20 7.62 -7.04 -12.30
CA LEU A 20 6.46 -7.94 -12.30
C LEU A 20 5.68 -7.83 -13.60
N LEU A 21 5.35 -6.60 -14.03
CA LEU A 21 4.60 -6.37 -15.26
C LEU A 21 5.36 -6.86 -16.50
N ALA A 22 6.67 -6.64 -16.56
CA ALA A 22 7.50 -7.17 -17.65
C ALA A 22 7.43 -8.70 -17.71
N ARG A 23 7.52 -9.37 -16.55
CA ARG A 23 7.43 -10.84 -16.50
C ARG A 23 6.06 -11.38 -16.89
N LEU A 24 4.99 -10.70 -16.50
CA LEU A 24 3.63 -11.10 -16.88
C LEU A 24 3.36 -10.87 -18.37
N ALA A 25 3.91 -9.80 -18.96
CA ALA A 25 3.77 -9.50 -20.38
C ALA A 25 4.45 -10.54 -21.28
N ASP A 26 5.51 -11.19 -20.79
CA ASP A 26 6.23 -12.24 -21.51
C ASP A 26 5.50 -13.60 -21.51
N LEU A 27 4.44 -13.77 -20.72
CA LEU A 27 3.69 -15.03 -20.62
C LEU A 27 2.60 -15.11 -21.70
N ASN A 28 2.51 -16.26 -22.36
CA ASN A 28 1.38 -16.59 -23.22
C ASN A 28 0.15 -17.06 -22.41
N ALA A 29 -1.00 -17.24 -23.07
CA ALA A 29 -2.25 -17.61 -22.41
C ALA A 29 -2.19 -18.95 -21.66
N GLU A 30 -1.46 -19.94 -22.18
CA GLU A 30 -1.29 -21.24 -21.51
C GLU A 30 -0.48 -21.09 -20.22
N GLN A 31 0.60 -20.31 -20.27
CA GLN A 31 1.46 -20.04 -19.12
C GLN A 31 0.78 -19.19 -18.05
N GLN A 32 -0.04 -18.21 -18.46
CA GLN A 32 -0.81 -17.37 -17.54
C GLN A 32 -1.81 -18.19 -16.71
N ASN A 33 -2.44 -19.19 -17.34
CA ASN A 33 -3.45 -20.04 -16.73
C ASN A 33 -2.90 -21.37 -16.21
N PHE A 34 -1.60 -21.62 -16.36
CA PHE A 34 -0.99 -22.87 -15.92
C PHE A 34 -1.10 -23.01 -14.41
N ARG A 35 -1.72 -24.12 -13.98
CA ARG A 35 -1.97 -24.46 -12.59
C ARG A 35 -1.22 -25.76 -12.25
N PRO A 36 -0.13 -25.70 -11.45
CA PRO A 36 0.70 -26.87 -11.16
C PRO A 36 -0.03 -27.96 -10.34
N ALA A 37 -1.00 -27.57 -9.51
CA ALA A 37 -1.85 -28.44 -8.72
C ALA A 37 -3.17 -27.71 -8.40
N ASP A 38 -4.24 -28.45 -8.10
CA ASP A 38 -5.59 -27.89 -7.94
C ASP A 38 -5.69 -26.76 -6.90
N ASP A 39 -4.87 -26.82 -5.85
CA ASP A 39 -4.82 -25.87 -4.73
C ASP A 39 -3.77 -24.75 -4.89
N VAL A 40 -3.06 -24.70 -6.03
CA VAL A 40 -2.03 -23.69 -6.31
C VAL A 40 -2.57 -22.63 -7.25
N TRP A 41 -2.20 -21.38 -7.02
CA TRP A 41 -2.58 -20.25 -7.88
C TRP A 41 -1.81 -20.26 -9.20
N CYS A 42 -2.49 -19.89 -10.30
CA CYS A 42 -1.81 -19.56 -11.54
C CYS A 42 -1.24 -18.14 -11.49
N ALA A 43 -0.50 -17.75 -12.53
CA ALA A 43 0.09 -16.40 -12.60
C ALA A 43 -0.99 -15.31 -12.65
N ALA A 44 -2.12 -15.56 -13.32
CA ALA A 44 -3.24 -14.63 -13.36
C ALA A 44 -3.89 -14.42 -11.97
N ASP A 45 -4.13 -15.52 -11.23
CA ASP A 45 -4.67 -15.47 -9.87
C ASP A 45 -3.77 -14.66 -8.92
N ILE A 46 -2.45 -14.87 -8.99
CA ILE A 46 -1.47 -14.12 -8.19
C ILE A 46 -1.51 -12.63 -8.54
N ALA A 47 -1.52 -12.29 -9.83
CA ALA A 47 -1.55 -10.91 -10.28
C ALA A 47 -2.84 -10.19 -9.85
N GLU A 48 -3.99 -10.87 -9.94
CA GLU A 48 -5.27 -10.35 -9.45
C GLU A 48 -5.22 -10.10 -7.94
N HIS A 49 -4.76 -11.09 -7.16
CA HIS A 49 -4.66 -10.96 -5.71
C HIS A 49 -3.77 -9.79 -5.28
N LEU A 50 -2.62 -9.61 -5.95
CA LEU A 50 -1.73 -8.48 -5.70
C LEU A 50 -2.42 -7.13 -5.97
N SER A 51 -3.18 -7.03 -7.07
CA SER A 51 -3.90 -5.78 -7.41
C SER A 51 -4.95 -5.40 -6.36
N ILE A 52 -5.69 -6.40 -5.85
CA ILE A 52 -6.69 -6.20 -4.79
C ILE A 52 -6.00 -5.78 -3.50
N THR A 53 -4.92 -6.47 -3.14
CA THR A 53 -4.17 -6.22 -1.90
C THR A 53 -3.55 -4.82 -1.90
N GLU A 54 -2.95 -4.39 -3.01
CA GLU A 54 -2.41 -3.04 -3.17
C GLU A 54 -3.51 -1.99 -2.94
N GLY A 55 -4.68 -2.17 -3.55
CA GLY A 55 -5.83 -1.28 -3.34
C GLY A 55 -6.32 -1.24 -1.89
N GLN A 56 -6.29 -2.36 -1.17
CA GLN A 56 -6.65 -2.42 0.25
C GLN A 56 -5.62 -1.69 1.14
N ILE A 57 -4.33 -1.83 0.85
CA ILE A 57 -3.26 -1.14 1.57
C ILE A 57 -3.40 0.38 1.39
N VAL A 58 -3.64 0.86 0.17
CA VAL A 58 -3.87 2.30 -0.09
C VAL A 58 -5.05 2.82 0.71
N LYS A 59 -6.17 2.08 0.75
CA LYS A 59 -7.33 2.44 1.58
C LYS A 59 -6.99 2.49 3.07
N LEU A 60 -6.19 1.57 3.57
CA LEU A 60 -5.75 1.56 4.96
C LEU A 60 -4.86 2.77 5.27
N MET A 61 -3.87 3.06 4.42
CA MET A 61 -2.98 4.22 4.58
C MET A 61 -3.77 5.53 4.60
N ASN A 62 -4.74 5.69 3.69
CA ASN A 62 -5.61 6.88 3.67
C ASN A 62 -6.38 7.06 5.00
N LYS A 63 -6.91 5.98 5.57
CA LYS A 63 -7.58 6.03 6.89
C LYS A 63 -6.63 6.41 8.02
N LEU A 64 -5.39 5.93 7.99
CA LEU A 64 -4.40 6.24 9.02
C LEU A 64 -3.95 7.70 8.94
N LEU A 65 -3.76 8.25 7.74
CA LEU A 65 -3.46 9.66 7.52
C LEU A 65 -4.60 10.56 8.03
N ALA A 66 -5.84 10.27 7.64
CA ALA A 66 -7.01 11.03 8.08
C ALA A 66 -7.18 11.03 9.61
N LYS A 67 -6.81 9.92 10.28
CA LYS A 67 -6.83 9.81 11.75
C LYS A 67 -5.72 10.65 12.39
N ALA A 68 -4.53 10.65 11.81
CA ALA A 68 -3.41 11.47 12.30
C ALA A 68 -3.73 12.97 12.22
N ASP A 69 -4.33 13.41 11.12
CA ASP A 69 -4.74 14.81 10.92
C ASP A 69 -5.81 15.24 11.95
N SER A 70 -6.83 14.39 12.16
CA SER A 70 -7.89 14.64 13.15
C SER A 70 -7.36 14.72 14.59
N ASN A 71 -6.36 13.91 14.92
CA ASN A 71 -5.72 13.94 16.23
C ASN A 71 -4.88 15.21 16.44
N ALA A 72 -4.16 15.66 15.40
CA ALA A 72 -3.38 16.90 15.46
C ALA A 72 -4.26 18.15 15.69
N THR A 73 -5.50 18.16 15.17
CA THR A 73 -6.45 19.27 15.39
C THR A 73 -7.09 19.29 16.78
N THR A 74 -7.11 18.16 17.50
CA THR A 74 -7.75 18.08 18.82
C THR A 74 -6.81 18.51 19.95
N ASP A 75 -5.50 18.29 19.78
CA ASP A 75 -4.46 18.69 20.76
C ASP A 75 -4.24 20.23 20.83
N SER A 76 -4.73 20.97 19.84
CA SER A 76 -4.56 22.44 19.77
C SER A 76 -5.71 23.23 20.44
N ALA A 77 -6.74 22.57 20.98
CA ALA A 77 -7.96 23.23 21.47
C ALA A 77 -8.12 23.27 23.01
N ASP A 78 -7.21 22.68 23.80
CA ASP A 78 -7.34 22.60 25.28
C ASP A 78 -6.40 23.55 26.06
N GLY A 79 -5.81 24.54 25.38
CA GLY A 79 -4.71 25.37 25.91
C GLY A 79 -5.05 26.81 26.29
N GLY A 80 -6.29 27.17 26.62
CA GLY A 80 -6.55 28.56 27.03
C GLY A 80 -7.97 28.88 27.46
N ASP A 81 -8.27 28.71 28.76
CA ASP A 81 -8.95 29.75 29.54
C ASP A 81 -8.82 29.47 31.05
N ALA A 82 -7.81 30.04 31.69
CA ALA A 82 -7.69 30.09 33.15
C ALA A 82 -6.87 31.30 33.59
N ALA A 83 -7.26 32.52 33.20
CA ALA A 83 -6.75 33.73 33.84
C ALA A 83 -7.64 34.96 33.62
N ALA A 84 -8.68 35.13 34.44
CA ALA A 84 -9.18 36.45 34.83
C ALA A 84 -10.24 36.33 35.94
N GLN A 85 -9.83 36.30 37.21
CA GLN A 85 -10.65 36.74 38.34
C GLN A 85 -9.74 37.35 39.41
N THR A 86 -9.60 38.68 39.36
CA THR A 86 -9.24 39.56 40.48
C THR A 86 -9.97 40.87 40.29
#